data_AF-A0A317UUR2-F1
#
_entry.id   AF-A0A317UUR2-F1
#
_cell.length_a   1.000
_cell.length_b   1.000
_cell.length_c   1.000
_cell.angle_alpha   90.00
_cell.angle_beta   90.00
_cell.angle_gamma   90.00
#
_symmetry.space_group_name_H-M   'P 1'
#
loop_
_entity.id
_entity.type
_entity.pdbx_description
1 polymer ?
#
loop_
_entity_poly.entity_id
_entity_poly.type
_entity_poly.pdbx_seq_one_letter_code
_entity_poly.pdbx_strand_id
1 'polypeptide(L)'
;MATATIVPPPPPTYVAGDSPPSYEEVANKVNQLVGSDPTPQKYLDVATSLSEEERKALSDGAEANNPIKTEDDKRKLSLGAAKTMSREDTVAKMQEDASAASAAVVAIDGSFTALQVKIAEIDQLEQTNFLVQLNENKSKYNAVLTTSRTMAAEISQYGSSFDKLIVPLCSDESLTVELRLEQINKFIERADGFREKGEQINKDFNNLVNDFILFKAQFGQWGKDKQGELRQDIEDLLAEFNDLNDKLGKLRISLLALGVGLGAGLSAAGIGLALSGPVAPFILIGGLVFAGATAAAVAGIAISMGIIQNQIDEKTKQIKDKNAEIDAIDQARTGLETLGDEQFTVFQQNVKVLQSYWNAVQADAVEIKGWLQDGANLASAPTYMQDALNEAVSIYASLGKYMDAYAKGIVI
;
A
#
# COMPACT_ATOMS: atom_id res chain seq x y z
N MET A 1 -40.85 -22.13 32.46
CA MET A 1 -39.71 -22.91 31.93
C MET A 1 -38.63 -21.93 31.57
N ALA A 2 -37.50 -21.94 32.30
CA ALA A 2 -36.38 -21.06 32.02
C ALA A 2 -35.63 -21.59 30.79
N THR A 3 -35.56 -20.80 29.73
CA THR A 3 -34.70 -21.03 28.57
C THR A 3 -33.26 -20.87 29.02
N ALA A 4 -32.54 -21.99 29.18
CA ALA A 4 -31.12 -22.00 29.43
C ALA A 4 -30.40 -21.47 28.18
N THR A 5 -29.78 -20.30 28.30
CA THR A 5 -28.83 -19.78 27.33
C THR A 5 -27.63 -20.71 27.32
N ILE A 6 -27.50 -21.53 26.28
CA ILE A 6 -26.30 -22.34 26.05
C ILE A 6 -25.20 -21.36 25.63
N VAL A 7 -24.34 -21.00 26.57
CA VAL A 7 -23.09 -20.29 26.27
C VAL A 7 -22.18 -21.31 25.57
N PRO A 8 -21.74 -21.07 24.33
CA PRO A 8 -20.80 -21.98 23.68
C PRO A 8 -19.50 -22.04 24.50
N PRO A 9 -18.87 -23.23 24.60
CA PRO A 9 -17.63 -23.37 25.34
C PRO A 9 -16.54 -22.45 24.76
N PRO A 10 -15.63 -21.92 25.61
CA PRO A 10 -14.52 -21.12 25.12
C PRO A 10 -13.67 -21.94 24.14
N PRO A 11 -13.19 -21.34 23.04
CA PRO A 11 -12.41 -22.05 22.06
C PRO A 11 -11.10 -22.58 22.69
N PRO A 12 -10.60 -23.75 22.24
CA PRO A 12 -9.41 -24.36 22.81
C PRO A 12 -8.17 -23.47 22.66
N THR A 13 -7.30 -23.51 23.67
CA THR A 13 -5.97 -22.89 23.66
C THR A 13 -4.92 -23.96 23.32
N TYR A 14 -4.18 -23.78 22.23
CA TYR A 14 -3.12 -24.70 21.81
C TYR A 14 -1.85 -24.48 22.66
N VAL A 15 -1.20 -25.57 23.07
CA VAL A 15 0.06 -25.55 23.85
C VAL A 15 1.17 -26.19 23.03
N ALA A 16 2.42 -25.76 23.22
CA ALA A 16 3.57 -26.32 22.52
C ALA A 16 3.69 -27.84 22.79
N GLY A 17 3.41 -28.66 21.77
CA GLY A 17 3.39 -30.13 21.84
C GLY A 17 2.20 -30.79 21.13
N ASP A 18 1.15 -30.03 20.83
CA ASP A 18 -0.01 -30.52 20.06
C ASP A 18 0.27 -30.56 18.55
N SER A 19 -0.53 -31.34 17.80
CA SER A 19 -0.51 -31.27 16.33
C SER A 19 -0.87 -29.84 15.87
N PRO A 20 -0.21 -29.29 14.84
CA PRO A 20 -0.49 -27.93 14.39
C PRO A 20 -1.98 -27.72 14.08
N PRO A 21 -2.57 -26.57 14.44
CA PRO A 21 -3.99 -26.33 14.21
C PRO A 21 -4.28 -26.31 12.70
N SER A 22 -5.43 -26.84 12.29
CA SER A 22 -5.85 -26.78 10.89
C SER A 22 -6.42 -25.41 10.53
N TYR A 23 -6.42 -25.05 9.24
CA TYR A 23 -7.04 -23.80 8.76
C TYR A 23 -8.49 -23.68 9.24
N GLU A 24 -9.27 -24.74 9.11
CA GLU A 24 -10.72 -24.75 9.39
C GLU A 24 -11.00 -24.55 10.88
N GLU A 25 -10.20 -25.16 11.75
CA GLU A 25 -10.29 -24.97 13.21
C GLU A 25 -10.07 -23.51 13.59
N VAL A 26 -9.00 -22.89 13.05
CA VAL A 26 -8.67 -21.49 13.37
C VAL A 26 -9.67 -20.53 12.75
N ALA A 27 -10.09 -20.75 11.49
CA ALA A 27 -11.09 -19.91 10.84
C ALA A 27 -12.44 -19.94 11.58
N ASN A 28 -12.86 -21.12 12.07
CA ASN A 28 -14.06 -21.27 12.89
C ASN A 28 -13.92 -20.55 14.24
N LYS A 29 -12.77 -20.68 14.92
CA LYS A 29 -12.47 -19.92 16.13
C LYS A 29 -12.59 -18.42 15.91
N VAL A 30 -12.00 -17.90 14.83
CA VAL A 30 -12.10 -16.48 14.47
C VAL A 30 -13.54 -16.07 14.25
N ASN A 31 -14.31 -16.82 13.45
CA ASN A 31 -15.72 -16.50 13.18
C ASN A 31 -16.58 -16.50 14.44
N GLN A 32 -16.36 -17.44 15.37
CA GLN A 32 -17.05 -17.49 16.66
C GLN A 32 -16.75 -16.26 17.52
N LEU A 33 -15.49 -15.83 17.56
CA LEU A 33 -15.05 -14.68 18.36
C LEU A 33 -15.49 -13.34 17.76
N VAL A 34 -15.57 -13.23 16.43
CA VAL A 34 -16.09 -12.04 15.73
C VAL A 34 -17.59 -11.87 15.97
N GLY A 35 -18.32 -12.99 16.02
CA GLY A 35 -19.75 -13.02 16.33
C GLY A 35 -20.64 -12.59 15.15
N SER A 36 -21.90 -12.29 15.45
CA SER A 36 -22.97 -12.10 14.45
C SER A 36 -23.00 -10.72 13.77
N ASP A 37 -22.15 -9.80 14.19
CA ASP A 37 -22.05 -8.43 13.65
C ASP A 37 -20.61 -8.15 13.21
N PRO A 38 -20.15 -8.79 12.12
CA PRO A 38 -18.76 -8.71 11.69
C PRO A 38 -18.41 -7.30 11.20
N THR A 39 -17.22 -6.83 11.59
CA THR A 39 -16.62 -5.59 11.06
C THR A 39 -15.14 -5.82 10.77
N PRO A 40 -14.49 -5.02 9.91
CA PRO A 40 -13.06 -5.12 9.69
C PRO A 40 -12.24 -5.06 10.98
N GLN A 41 -12.58 -4.12 11.87
CA GLN A 41 -11.87 -3.98 13.14
C GLN A 41 -12.02 -5.22 14.03
N LYS A 42 -13.22 -5.79 14.17
CA LYS A 42 -13.43 -7.01 14.99
C LYS A 42 -12.60 -8.19 14.48
N TYR A 43 -12.49 -8.36 13.17
CA TYR A 43 -11.63 -9.41 12.58
C TYR A 43 -10.16 -9.19 12.93
N LEU A 44 -9.67 -7.95 12.83
CA LEU A 44 -8.30 -7.62 13.21
C LEU A 44 -8.06 -7.84 14.71
N ASP A 45 -8.97 -7.35 15.57
CA ASP A 45 -8.88 -7.50 17.02
C ASP A 45 -8.82 -8.97 17.43
N VAL A 46 -9.69 -9.82 16.86
CA VAL A 46 -9.68 -11.26 17.12
C VAL A 46 -8.38 -11.89 16.62
N ALA A 47 -7.90 -11.51 15.44
CA ALA A 47 -6.65 -12.05 14.90
C ALA A 47 -5.42 -11.71 15.76
N THR A 48 -5.45 -10.60 16.52
CA THR A 48 -4.36 -10.28 17.49
C THR A 48 -4.28 -11.28 18.64
N SER A 49 -5.39 -11.96 18.97
CA SER A 49 -5.44 -12.95 20.07
C SER A 49 -4.95 -14.35 19.67
N LEU A 50 -4.68 -14.56 18.38
CA LEU A 50 -4.24 -15.86 17.86
C LEU A 50 -2.78 -16.15 18.22
N SER A 51 -2.41 -17.44 18.31
CA SER A 51 -1.01 -17.84 18.39
C SER A 51 -0.28 -17.68 17.03
N GLU A 52 1.04 -17.86 17.02
CA GLU A 52 1.82 -17.83 15.78
C GLU A 52 1.44 -19.00 14.85
N GLU A 53 1.25 -20.19 15.41
CA GLU A 53 0.82 -21.39 14.70
C GLU A 53 -0.59 -21.22 14.11
N GLU A 54 -1.49 -20.58 14.85
CA GLU A 54 -2.84 -20.28 14.39
C GLU A 54 -2.83 -19.27 13.22
N ARG A 55 -2.04 -18.19 13.32
CA ARG A 55 -1.86 -17.23 12.22
C ARG A 55 -1.23 -17.87 11.00
N LYS A 56 -0.26 -18.76 11.20
CA LYS A 56 0.38 -19.51 10.13
C LYS A 56 -0.60 -20.44 9.44
N ALA A 57 -1.42 -21.18 10.19
CA ALA A 57 -2.46 -22.03 9.63
C ALA A 57 -3.46 -21.24 8.77
N LEU A 58 -3.86 -20.04 9.20
CA LEU A 58 -4.71 -19.14 8.41
C LEU A 58 -4.03 -18.67 7.12
N SER A 59 -2.75 -18.28 7.21
CA SER A 59 -1.97 -17.79 6.07
C SER A 59 -1.74 -18.90 5.04
N ASP A 60 -1.26 -20.06 5.47
CA ASP A 60 -0.91 -21.19 4.61
C ASP A 60 -2.17 -21.80 3.94
N GLY A 61 -3.30 -21.79 4.64
CA GLY A 61 -4.58 -22.27 4.10
C GLY A 61 -5.39 -21.23 3.31
N ALA A 62 -4.95 -19.96 3.26
CA ALA A 62 -5.75 -18.84 2.75
C ALA A 62 -6.19 -19.03 1.30
N GLU A 63 -5.27 -19.37 0.40
CA GLU A 63 -5.54 -19.47 -1.03
C GLU A 63 -6.48 -20.64 -1.35
N ALA A 64 -6.18 -21.82 -0.81
CA ALA A 64 -7.01 -23.02 -0.99
C ALA A 64 -8.46 -22.79 -0.52
N ASN A 65 -8.61 -22.02 0.56
CA ASN A 65 -9.89 -21.73 1.19
C ASN A 65 -10.45 -20.34 0.82
N ASN A 66 -9.98 -19.73 -0.27
CA ASN A 66 -10.51 -18.43 -0.70
C ASN A 66 -12.03 -18.54 -0.93
N PRO A 67 -12.87 -17.77 -0.21
CA PRO A 67 -14.33 -17.88 -0.31
C PRO A 67 -14.89 -17.35 -1.64
N ILE A 68 -14.08 -16.62 -2.43
CA ILE A 68 -14.51 -15.99 -3.68
C ILE A 68 -14.33 -16.99 -4.83
N LYS A 69 -15.44 -17.58 -5.30
CA LYS A 69 -15.39 -18.64 -6.34
C LYS A 69 -16.14 -18.27 -7.62
N THR A 70 -17.23 -17.51 -7.53
CA THR A 70 -18.11 -17.17 -8.66
C THR A 70 -18.01 -15.71 -9.06
N GLU A 71 -18.44 -15.35 -10.28
CA GLU A 71 -18.50 -13.94 -10.71
C GLU A 71 -19.42 -13.08 -9.82
N ASP A 72 -20.45 -13.67 -9.20
CA ASP A 72 -21.29 -12.95 -8.25
C ASP A 72 -20.55 -12.68 -6.94
N ASP A 73 -19.76 -13.63 -6.43
CA ASP A 73 -18.91 -13.41 -5.25
C ASP A 73 -17.89 -12.31 -5.53
N LYS A 74 -17.32 -12.31 -6.74
CA LYS A 74 -16.37 -11.29 -7.19
C LYS A 74 -17.00 -9.90 -7.18
N ARG A 75 -18.19 -9.78 -7.76
CA ARG A 75 -18.97 -8.53 -7.78
C ARG A 75 -19.30 -8.05 -6.37
N LYS A 76 -19.72 -8.94 -5.47
CA LYS A 76 -20.01 -8.62 -4.07
C LYS A 76 -18.77 -8.19 -3.31
N LEU A 77 -17.65 -8.88 -3.47
CA LEU A 77 -16.36 -8.51 -2.87
C LEU A 77 -15.98 -7.09 -3.28
N SER A 78 -16.02 -6.80 -4.58
CA SER A 78 -15.66 -5.49 -5.11
C SER A 78 -16.58 -4.38 -4.65
N LEU A 79 -17.90 -4.57 -4.70
CA LEU A 79 -18.85 -3.57 -4.17
C LEU A 79 -18.65 -3.37 -2.67
N GLY A 80 -18.42 -4.44 -1.92
CA GLY A 80 -18.13 -4.38 -0.49
C GLY A 80 -16.83 -3.65 -0.17
N ALA A 81 -15.77 -3.89 -0.95
CA ALA A 81 -14.49 -3.22 -0.83
C ALA A 81 -14.64 -1.72 -1.17
N ALA A 82 -15.33 -1.39 -2.26
CA ALA A 82 -15.65 -0.03 -2.67
C ALA A 82 -16.43 0.75 -1.60
N LYS A 83 -17.47 0.12 -1.03
CA LYS A 83 -18.23 0.69 0.09
C LYS A 83 -17.36 0.86 1.32
N THR A 84 -16.51 -0.12 1.63
CA THR A 84 -15.60 -0.06 2.76
C THR A 84 -14.64 1.13 2.62
N MET A 85 -13.99 1.27 1.46
CA MET A 85 -13.13 2.41 1.13
C MET A 85 -13.81 3.76 1.28
N SER A 86 -15.13 3.82 1.06
CA SER A 86 -15.93 5.04 1.12
C SER A 86 -16.35 5.42 2.55
N ARG A 87 -16.08 4.57 3.55
CA ARG A 87 -16.41 4.85 4.96
C ARG A 87 -15.36 5.73 5.63
N GLU A 88 -15.81 6.53 6.60
CA GLU A 88 -14.93 7.45 7.35
C GLU A 88 -13.84 6.74 8.15
N ASP A 89 -14.12 5.57 8.71
CA ASP A 89 -13.13 4.77 9.46
C ASP A 89 -12.00 4.26 8.57
N THR A 90 -12.34 3.83 7.35
CA THR A 90 -11.35 3.39 6.36
C THR A 90 -10.55 4.57 5.82
N VAL A 91 -11.21 5.71 5.59
CA VAL A 91 -10.54 6.96 5.22
C VAL A 91 -9.55 7.41 6.30
N ALA A 92 -9.91 7.31 7.58
CA ALA A 92 -9.00 7.62 8.68
C ALA A 92 -7.76 6.69 8.63
N LYS A 93 -7.97 5.39 8.38
CA LYS A 93 -6.86 4.45 8.22
C LYS A 93 -5.97 4.76 7.02
N MET A 94 -6.55 5.17 5.89
CA MET A 94 -5.79 5.66 4.74
C MET A 94 -4.95 6.90 5.10
N GLN A 95 -5.47 7.82 5.90
CA GLN A 95 -4.69 8.99 6.34
C GLN A 95 -3.53 8.62 7.28
N GLU A 96 -3.71 7.58 8.12
CA GLU A 96 -2.59 7.00 8.89
C GLU A 96 -1.51 6.44 7.96
N ASP A 97 -1.90 5.70 6.90
CA ASP A 97 -0.95 5.17 5.92
C ASP A 97 -0.21 6.30 5.17
N ALA A 98 -0.90 7.38 4.81
CA ALA A 98 -0.29 8.56 4.20
C ALA A 98 0.71 9.25 5.16
N SER A 99 0.45 9.20 6.45
CA SER A 99 1.37 9.69 7.50
C SER A 99 2.61 8.80 7.61
N ALA A 100 2.45 7.48 7.51
CA ALA A 100 3.57 6.54 7.45
C ALA A 100 4.43 6.75 6.19
N ALA A 101 3.81 6.98 5.02
CA ALA A 101 4.54 7.34 3.80
C ALA A 101 5.33 8.65 3.97
N SER A 102 4.78 9.62 4.71
CA SER A 102 5.48 10.87 5.04
C SER A 102 6.62 10.65 6.02
N ALA A 103 6.47 9.77 7.00
CA ALA A 103 7.54 9.38 7.92
C ALA A 103 8.69 8.67 7.18
N ALA A 104 8.39 7.83 6.18
CA ALA A 104 9.41 7.21 5.33
C ALA A 104 10.23 8.25 4.54
N VAL A 105 9.60 9.33 4.06
CA VAL A 105 10.31 10.46 3.45
C VAL A 105 11.27 11.13 4.45
N VAL A 106 10.81 11.39 5.68
CA VAL A 106 11.68 11.94 6.74
C VAL A 106 12.85 11.00 7.05
N ALA A 107 12.62 9.68 7.05
CA ALA A 107 13.68 8.69 7.26
C ALA A 107 14.73 8.74 6.15
N ILE A 108 14.31 8.87 4.88
CA ILE A 108 15.22 9.03 3.73
C ILE A 108 16.07 10.30 3.86
N ASP A 109 15.46 11.44 4.20
CA ASP A 109 16.19 12.69 4.42
C ASP A 109 17.21 12.58 5.57
N GLY A 110 16.84 11.86 6.63
CA GLY A 110 17.72 11.50 7.73
C GLY A 110 18.91 10.66 7.27
N SER A 111 18.66 9.60 6.49
CA SER A 111 19.71 8.74 5.91
C SER A 111 20.67 9.52 5.04
N PHE A 112 20.16 10.36 4.12
CA PHE A 112 20.99 11.22 3.30
C PHE A 112 21.86 12.16 4.15
N THR A 113 21.30 12.76 5.19
CA THR A 113 22.03 13.68 6.06
C THR A 113 23.13 12.96 6.84
N ALA A 114 22.84 11.77 7.37
CA ALA A 114 23.84 10.95 8.05
C ALA A 114 24.97 10.51 7.11
N LEU A 115 24.62 10.07 5.90
CA LEU A 115 25.58 9.70 4.85
C LEU A 115 26.42 10.89 4.40
N GLN A 116 25.84 12.07 4.23
CA GLN A 116 26.57 13.29 3.86
C GLN A 116 27.67 13.62 4.89
N VAL A 117 27.35 13.53 6.18
CA VAL A 117 28.34 13.75 7.25
C VAL A 117 29.48 12.72 7.15
N LYS A 118 29.13 11.43 7.03
CA LYS A 118 30.13 10.35 7.00
C LYS A 118 31.00 10.36 5.76
N ILE A 119 30.40 10.56 4.58
CA ILE A 119 31.13 10.62 3.32
C ILE A 119 31.98 11.89 3.25
N ALA A 120 31.56 13.01 3.85
CA ALA A 120 32.42 14.19 3.97
C ALA A 120 33.67 13.93 4.81
N GLU A 121 33.54 13.22 5.95
CA GLU A 121 34.68 12.80 6.78
C GLU A 121 35.65 11.93 5.96
N ILE A 122 35.11 10.97 5.19
CA ILE A 122 35.89 10.08 4.33
C ILE A 122 36.59 10.83 3.20
N ASP A 123 35.87 11.67 2.45
CA ASP A 123 36.42 12.44 1.34
C ASP A 123 37.58 13.33 1.80
N GLN A 124 37.48 13.93 3.00
CA GLN A 124 38.53 14.74 3.57
C GLN A 124 39.80 13.92 3.91
N LEU A 125 39.64 12.73 4.49
CA LEU A 125 40.74 11.87 4.92
C LEU A 125 41.41 11.15 3.75
N GLU A 126 40.61 10.63 2.82
CA GLU A 126 41.05 9.76 1.74
C GLU A 126 41.21 10.48 0.40
N GLN A 127 40.93 11.79 0.35
CA GLN A 127 41.00 12.65 -0.85
C GLN A 127 40.13 12.13 -2.00
N THR A 128 38.94 11.60 -1.68
CA THR A 128 37.93 11.16 -2.64
C THR A 128 36.91 12.28 -2.93
N ASN A 129 35.90 11.98 -3.76
CA ASN A 129 34.87 12.96 -4.15
C ASN A 129 33.46 12.34 -4.17
N PHE A 130 33.20 11.42 -3.25
CA PHE A 130 31.94 10.68 -3.19
C PHE A 130 30.78 11.56 -2.68
N LEU A 131 31.07 12.58 -1.87
CA LEU A 131 30.06 13.50 -1.35
C LEU A 131 29.35 14.26 -2.48
N VAL A 132 30.08 14.63 -3.53
CA VAL A 132 29.49 15.28 -4.71
C VAL A 132 28.46 14.35 -5.37
N GLN A 133 28.81 13.08 -5.55
CA GLN A 133 27.90 12.08 -6.15
C GLN A 133 26.69 11.80 -5.25
N LEU A 134 26.88 11.72 -3.92
CA LEU A 134 25.76 11.58 -2.98
C LEU A 134 24.82 12.80 -3.04
N ASN A 135 25.37 14.01 -3.14
CA ASN A 135 24.60 15.25 -3.24
C ASN A 135 23.77 15.31 -4.53
N GLU A 136 24.32 14.84 -5.64
CA GLU A 136 23.59 14.71 -6.91
C GLU A 136 22.40 13.75 -6.77
N ASN A 137 22.60 12.60 -6.12
CA ASN A 137 21.52 11.66 -5.81
C ASN A 137 20.45 12.28 -4.90
N LYS A 138 20.84 13.00 -3.85
CA LYS A 138 19.90 13.72 -2.97
C LYS A 138 19.09 14.77 -3.73
N SER A 139 19.74 15.51 -4.65
CA SER A 139 19.06 16.51 -5.48
C SER A 139 18.00 15.87 -6.38
N LYS A 140 18.32 14.73 -7.01
CA LYS A 140 17.37 13.97 -7.84
C LYS A 140 16.21 13.44 -7.00
N TYR A 141 16.50 12.89 -5.82
CA TYR A 141 15.47 12.47 -4.85
C TYR A 141 14.52 13.61 -4.49
N ASN A 142 15.05 14.78 -4.11
CA ASN A 142 14.24 15.94 -3.74
C ASN A 142 13.34 16.42 -4.89
N ALA A 143 13.83 16.35 -6.14
CA ALA A 143 13.04 16.69 -7.32
C ALA A 143 11.87 15.72 -7.53
N VAL A 144 12.12 14.41 -7.40
CA VAL A 144 11.06 13.38 -7.49
C VAL A 144 10.05 13.57 -6.35
N LEU A 145 10.51 13.75 -5.11
CA LEU A 145 9.66 13.99 -3.95
C LEU A 145 8.75 15.21 -4.14
N THR A 146 9.32 16.34 -4.54
CA THR A 146 8.57 17.59 -4.76
C THR A 146 7.49 17.41 -5.83
N THR A 147 7.85 16.76 -6.94
CA THR A 147 6.91 16.50 -8.04
C THR A 147 5.82 15.52 -7.60
N SER A 148 6.16 14.48 -6.84
CA SER A 148 5.20 13.52 -6.30
C SER A 148 4.18 14.16 -5.35
N ARG A 149 4.63 15.05 -4.44
CA ARG A 149 3.73 15.77 -3.52
C ARG A 149 2.85 16.77 -4.25
N THR A 150 3.39 17.44 -5.27
CA THR A 150 2.61 18.33 -6.13
C THR A 150 1.48 17.56 -6.83
N MET A 151 1.81 16.41 -7.42
CA MET A 151 0.82 15.54 -8.07
C MET A 151 -0.23 15.02 -7.09
N ALA A 152 0.16 14.66 -5.86
CA ALA A 152 -0.77 14.27 -4.82
C ALA A 152 -1.74 15.40 -4.42
N ALA A 153 -1.25 16.65 -4.31
CA ALA A 153 -2.10 17.80 -4.08
C ALA A 153 -3.09 18.03 -5.24
N GLU A 154 -2.62 17.86 -6.49
CA GLU A 154 -3.46 17.95 -7.68
C GLU A 154 -4.55 16.85 -7.70
N ILE A 155 -4.23 15.62 -7.26
CA ILE A 155 -5.21 14.53 -7.08
C ILE A 155 -6.25 14.90 -6.02
N SER A 156 -5.81 15.36 -4.84
CA SER A 156 -6.69 15.77 -3.75
C SER A 156 -7.72 16.81 -4.24
N GLN A 157 -7.24 17.83 -4.95
CA GLN A 157 -8.08 18.94 -5.42
C GLN A 157 -8.98 18.54 -6.59
N TYR A 158 -8.46 17.82 -7.58
CA TYR A 158 -9.15 17.58 -8.83
C TYR A 158 -9.76 16.18 -8.93
N GLY A 159 -9.02 15.16 -8.51
CA GLY A 159 -9.44 13.78 -8.56
C GLY A 159 -10.69 13.50 -7.72
N SER A 160 -10.81 14.15 -6.56
CA SER A 160 -11.99 14.01 -5.69
C SER A 160 -13.28 14.60 -6.29
N SER A 161 -13.18 15.44 -7.32
CA SER A 161 -14.34 16.00 -8.03
C SER A 161 -15.00 14.98 -8.95
N PHE A 162 -14.33 13.89 -9.31
CA PHE A 162 -14.90 12.88 -10.20
C PHE A 162 -16.20 12.31 -9.63
N ASP A 163 -16.13 11.79 -8.40
CA ASP A 163 -17.27 11.16 -7.71
C ASP A 163 -18.36 12.17 -7.35
N LYS A 164 -17.94 13.38 -6.95
CA LYS A 164 -18.84 14.38 -6.35
C LYS A 164 -19.49 15.33 -7.35
N LEU A 165 -18.89 15.46 -8.54
CA LEU A 165 -19.30 16.45 -9.53
C LEU A 165 -19.46 15.80 -10.91
N ILE A 166 -18.41 15.14 -11.42
CA ILE A 166 -18.39 14.68 -12.81
C ILE A 166 -19.39 13.54 -13.02
N VAL A 167 -19.39 12.53 -12.15
CA VAL A 167 -20.32 11.40 -12.23
C VAL A 167 -21.78 11.86 -12.11
N PRO A 168 -22.19 12.66 -11.09
CA PRO A 168 -23.55 13.21 -11.00
C PRO A 168 -23.94 14.10 -12.20
N LEU A 169 -23.01 14.89 -12.72
CA LEU A 169 -23.29 15.74 -13.88
C LEU A 169 -23.54 14.88 -15.14
N CYS A 170 -22.78 13.80 -15.32
CA CYS A 170 -22.97 12.88 -16.44
C CYS A 170 -24.29 12.11 -16.36
N SER A 171 -24.84 11.85 -15.17
CA SER A 171 -26.15 11.21 -15.00
C SER A 171 -27.32 12.18 -15.11
N ASP A 172 -27.10 13.49 -15.08
CA ASP A 172 -28.19 14.47 -15.07
C ASP A 172 -28.92 14.53 -16.42
N GLU A 173 -30.08 13.87 -16.50
CA GLU A 173 -30.94 13.85 -17.69
C GLU A 173 -31.57 15.21 -18.02
N SER A 174 -31.51 16.20 -17.12
CA SER A 174 -31.92 17.58 -17.43
C SER A 174 -30.94 18.31 -18.34
N LEU A 175 -29.71 17.79 -18.46
CA LEU A 175 -28.66 18.31 -19.36
C LEU A 175 -28.68 17.57 -20.70
N THR A 176 -28.37 18.31 -21.78
CA THR A 176 -28.17 17.68 -23.09
C THR A 176 -26.96 16.74 -23.05
N VAL A 177 -26.98 15.71 -23.91
CA VAL A 177 -25.84 14.80 -24.05
C VAL A 177 -24.58 15.57 -24.46
N GLU A 178 -24.70 16.62 -25.27
CA GLU A 178 -23.53 17.43 -25.64
C GLU A 178 -22.88 18.12 -24.44
N LEU A 179 -23.68 18.71 -23.54
CA LEU A 179 -23.16 19.38 -22.34
C LEU A 179 -22.46 18.37 -21.40
N ARG A 180 -23.05 17.18 -21.22
CA ARG A 180 -22.46 16.10 -20.43
C ARG A 180 -21.13 15.62 -21.04
N LEU A 181 -21.12 15.42 -22.37
CA LEU A 181 -19.91 15.08 -23.12
C LEU A 181 -18.83 16.16 -23.01
N GLU A 182 -19.19 17.44 -23.03
CA GLU A 182 -18.23 18.53 -22.88
C GLU A 182 -17.50 18.44 -21.53
N GLN A 183 -18.24 18.21 -20.44
CA GLN A 183 -17.65 18.14 -19.09
C GLN A 183 -16.76 16.91 -18.90
N ILE A 184 -17.20 15.72 -19.34
CA ILE A 184 -16.37 14.51 -19.20
C ILE A 184 -15.11 14.59 -20.08
N ASN A 185 -15.19 15.22 -21.26
CA ASN A 185 -14.01 15.43 -22.12
C ASN A 185 -12.99 16.37 -21.45
N LYS A 186 -13.45 17.48 -20.85
CA LYS A 186 -12.59 18.38 -20.04
C LYS A 186 -11.93 17.62 -18.88
N PHE A 187 -12.67 16.69 -18.27
CA PHE A 187 -12.12 15.85 -17.23
C PHE A 187 -11.00 14.93 -17.74
N ILE A 188 -11.26 14.20 -18.82
CA ILE A 188 -10.32 13.27 -19.45
C ILE A 188 -9.04 14.00 -19.90
N GLU A 189 -9.17 15.14 -20.59
CA GLU A 189 -8.01 15.92 -21.07
C GLU A 189 -7.08 16.32 -19.92
N ARG A 190 -7.66 16.73 -18.78
CA ARG A 190 -6.88 17.07 -17.60
C ARG A 190 -6.28 15.83 -16.92
N ALA A 191 -7.00 14.70 -16.90
CA ALA A 191 -6.48 13.43 -16.38
C ALA A 191 -5.29 12.92 -17.21
N ASP A 192 -5.31 13.08 -18.54
CA ASP A 192 -4.19 12.74 -19.43
C ASP A 192 -2.91 13.50 -19.08
N GLY A 193 -3.01 14.82 -18.84
CA GLY A 193 -1.86 15.62 -18.40
C GLY A 193 -1.25 15.14 -17.08
N PHE A 194 -2.06 14.56 -16.18
CA PHE A 194 -1.54 13.97 -14.94
C PHE A 194 -0.92 12.59 -15.15
N ARG A 195 -1.44 11.78 -16.07
CA ARG A 195 -0.84 10.50 -16.45
C ARG A 195 0.59 10.70 -16.97
N GLU A 196 0.78 11.66 -17.88
CA GLU A 196 2.10 12.00 -18.43
C GLU A 196 3.08 12.46 -17.34
N LYS A 197 2.62 13.31 -16.41
CA LYS A 197 3.41 13.69 -15.23
C LYS A 197 3.80 12.46 -14.40
N GLY A 198 2.88 11.54 -14.15
CA GLY A 198 3.15 10.29 -13.41
C GLY A 198 4.19 9.40 -14.10
N GLU A 199 4.13 9.26 -15.42
CA GLU A 199 5.13 8.54 -16.22
C GLU A 199 6.52 9.19 -16.09
N GLN A 200 6.58 10.52 -16.16
CA GLN A 200 7.81 11.27 -16.01
C GLN A 200 8.42 11.13 -14.60
N ILE A 201 7.62 11.19 -13.53
CA ILE A 201 8.09 10.97 -12.15
C ILE A 201 8.71 9.58 -12.01
N ASN A 202 8.07 8.53 -12.56
CA ASN A 202 8.61 7.18 -12.52
C ASN A 202 9.93 7.06 -13.29
N LYS A 203 10.04 7.72 -14.44
CA LYS A 203 11.28 7.77 -15.22
C LYS A 203 12.40 8.45 -14.43
N ASP A 204 12.13 9.60 -13.82
CA ASP A 204 13.11 10.34 -13.03
C ASP A 204 13.54 9.56 -11.79
N PHE A 205 12.60 8.86 -11.15
CA PHE A 205 12.90 7.98 -10.03
C PHE A 205 13.74 6.77 -10.45
N ASN A 206 13.42 6.11 -11.57
CA ASN A 206 14.24 5.00 -12.07
C ASN A 206 15.66 5.45 -12.43
N ASN A 207 15.81 6.65 -12.99
CA ASN A 207 17.12 7.24 -13.24
C ASN A 207 17.88 7.46 -11.92
N LEU A 208 17.23 8.03 -10.89
CA LEU A 208 17.79 8.15 -9.55
C LEU A 208 18.26 6.80 -9.00
N VAL A 209 17.42 5.76 -9.05
CA VAL A 209 17.76 4.43 -8.54
C VAL A 209 18.96 3.85 -9.30
N ASN A 210 18.98 3.95 -10.63
CA ASN A 210 20.10 3.47 -11.43
C ASN A 210 21.40 4.19 -11.07
N ASP A 211 21.37 5.52 -10.95
CA ASP A 211 22.52 6.32 -10.56
C ASP A 211 22.99 5.99 -9.14
N PHE A 212 22.04 5.75 -8.24
CA PHE A 212 22.34 5.36 -6.86
C PHE A 212 22.92 3.95 -6.77
N ILE A 213 22.44 2.98 -7.55
CA ILE A 213 23.01 1.63 -7.63
C ILE A 213 24.47 1.70 -8.11
N LEU A 214 24.74 2.51 -9.15
CA LEU A 214 26.10 2.71 -9.65
C LEU A 214 26.99 3.35 -8.58
N PHE A 215 26.50 4.37 -7.90
CA PHE A 215 27.21 5.02 -6.80
C PHE A 215 27.49 4.06 -5.63
N LYS A 216 26.48 3.31 -5.18
CA LYS A 216 26.58 2.30 -4.12
C LYS A 216 27.63 1.25 -4.47
N ALA A 217 27.62 0.73 -5.70
CA ALA A 217 28.59 -0.26 -6.16
C ALA A 217 30.03 0.31 -6.20
N GLN A 218 30.20 1.54 -6.68
CA GLN A 218 31.51 2.20 -6.70
C GLN A 218 32.05 2.45 -5.30
N PHE A 219 31.23 2.99 -4.41
CA PHE A 219 31.61 3.24 -3.02
C PHE A 219 31.89 1.93 -2.27
N GLY A 220 31.04 0.92 -2.46
CA GLY A 220 31.17 -0.40 -1.84
C GLY A 220 32.46 -1.12 -2.26
N GLN A 221 32.79 -1.11 -3.56
CA GLN A 221 34.05 -1.69 -4.04
C GLN A 221 35.26 -0.94 -3.49
N TRP A 222 35.23 0.39 -3.51
CA TRP A 222 36.31 1.20 -2.95
C TRP A 222 36.51 0.94 -1.45
N GLY A 223 35.41 0.88 -0.67
CA GLY A 223 35.47 0.60 0.76
C GLY A 223 36.02 -0.80 1.04
N LYS A 224 35.62 -1.78 0.22
CA LYS A 224 36.15 -3.14 0.27
C LYS A 224 37.65 -3.21 0.00
N ASP A 225 38.13 -2.48 -1.00
CA ASP A 225 39.57 -2.41 -1.30
C ASP A 225 40.36 -1.76 -0.15
N LYS A 226 39.72 -0.88 0.63
CA LYS A 226 40.33 -0.16 1.75
C LYS A 226 40.37 -0.94 3.06
N GLN A 227 39.28 -1.63 3.40
CA GLN A 227 39.09 -2.22 4.74
C GLN A 227 38.73 -3.70 4.73
N GLY A 228 38.52 -4.28 3.54
CA GLY A 228 38.03 -5.65 3.40
C GLY A 228 36.50 -5.74 3.44
N GLU A 229 36.01 -6.95 3.68
CA GLU A 229 34.56 -7.21 3.75
C GLU A 229 33.91 -6.51 4.93
N LEU A 230 32.59 -6.31 4.85
CA LEU A 230 31.83 -5.80 5.99
C LEU A 230 31.93 -6.79 7.15
N ARG A 231 31.76 -6.28 8.36
CA ARG A 231 31.72 -7.15 9.55
C ARG A 231 30.58 -8.18 9.41
N GLN A 232 30.90 -9.45 9.61
CA GLN A 232 29.96 -10.56 9.38
C GLN A 232 28.63 -10.40 10.13
N ASP A 233 28.65 -9.86 11.35
CA ASP A 233 27.42 -9.66 12.14
C ASP A 233 26.49 -8.57 11.54
N ILE A 234 27.04 -7.61 10.78
CA ILE A 234 26.26 -6.62 10.04
C ILE A 234 25.74 -7.23 8.75
N GLU A 235 26.56 -8.01 8.05
CA GLU A 235 26.12 -8.77 6.87
C GLU A 235 24.96 -9.72 7.21
N ASP A 236 25.06 -10.43 8.35
CA ASP A 236 24.01 -11.33 8.83
C ASP A 236 22.72 -10.57 9.16
N LEU A 237 22.82 -9.40 9.81
CA LEU A 237 21.65 -8.56 10.10
C LEU A 237 21.00 -8.00 8.84
N LEU A 238 21.78 -7.59 7.85
CA LEU A 238 21.26 -7.16 6.54
C LEU A 238 20.60 -8.32 5.80
N ALA A 239 21.16 -9.53 5.87
CA ALA A 239 20.58 -10.72 5.28
C ALA A 239 19.25 -11.11 5.95
N GLU A 240 19.18 -11.11 7.29
CA GLU A 240 17.93 -11.35 8.03
C GLU A 240 16.88 -10.27 7.71
N PHE A 241 17.30 -9.02 7.66
CA PHE A 241 16.45 -7.89 7.28
C PHE A 241 15.87 -8.07 5.87
N ASN A 242 16.67 -8.51 4.90
CA ASN A 242 16.22 -8.79 3.54
C ASN A 242 15.26 -9.98 3.48
N ASP A 243 15.50 -11.06 4.22
CA ASP A 243 14.58 -12.21 4.32
C ASP A 243 13.22 -11.81 4.92
N LEU A 244 13.20 -10.92 5.92
CA LEU A 244 11.96 -10.38 6.48
C LEU A 244 11.18 -9.56 5.45
N ASN A 245 11.86 -8.73 4.65
CA ASN A 245 11.23 -7.99 3.55
C ASN A 245 10.64 -8.93 2.47
N ASP A 246 11.36 -10.00 2.11
CA ASP A 246 10.87 -11.01 1.18
C ASP A 246 9.62 -11.72 1.71
N LYS A 247 9.59 -12.05 3.01
CA LYS A 247 8.41 -12.62 3.67
C LYS A 247 7.24 -11.65 3.66
N LEU A 248 7.47 -10.37 3.96
CA LEU A 248 6.44 -9.34 3.88
C LEU A 248 5.88 -9.22 2.45
N GLY A 249 6.76 -9.26 1.44
CA GLY A 249 6.39 -9.28 0.02
C GLY A 249 5.50 -10.47 -0.33
N LYS A 250 5.83 -11.68 0.13
CA LYS A 250 5.00 -12.88 -0.07
C LYS A 250 3.61 -12.74 0.55
N LEU A 251 3.50 -12.22 1.77
CA LEU A 251 2.19 -11.99 2.40
C LEU A 251 1.34 -10.97 1.63
N ARG A 252 1.96 -9.91 1.09
CA ARG A 252 1.26 -8.96 0.20
C ARG A 252 0.76 -9.64 -1.08
N ILE A 253 1.56 -10.52 -1.68
CA ILE A 253 1.13 -11.32 -2.84
C ILE A 253 -0.06 -12.21 -2.47
N SER A 254 -0.04 -12.86 -1.28
CA SER A 254 -1.17 -13.66 -0.80
C SER A 254 -2.44 -12.83 -0.62
N LEU A 255 -2.35 -11.60 -0.09
CA LEU A 255 -3.50 -10.68 -0.02
C LEU A 255 -4.03 -10.31 -1.41
N LEU A 256 -3.12 -9.96 -2.34
CA LEU A 256 -3.49 -9.67 -3.70
C LEU A 256 -4.20 -10.85 -4.35
N ALA A 257 -3.71 -12.08 -4.16
CA ALA A 257 -4.34 -13.30 -4.67
C ALA A 257 -5.77 -13.51 -4.13
N LEU A 258 -6.02 -13.18 -2.85
CA LEU A 258 -7.37 -13.17 -2.28
C LEU A 258 -8.25 -12.08 -2.92
N GLY A 259 -7.64 -10.96 -3.34
CA GLY A 259 -8.25 -9.86 -4.08
C GLY A 259 -8.32 -10.05 -5.61
N VAL A 260 -7.70 -11.06 -6.22
CA VAL A 260 -7.78 -11.32 -7.69
C VAL A 260 -9.24 -11.61 -8.13
N GLY A 261 -10.13 -11.88 -7.18
CA GLY A 261 -11.57 -11.94 -7.37
C GLY A 261 -12.29 -10.59 -7.53
N LEU A 262 -11.66 -9.46 -7.87
CA LEU A 262 -12.41 -8.20 -8.00
C LEU A 262 -13.28 -8.06 -9.28
N GLY A 263 -13.30 -9.05 -10.18
CA GLY A 263 -14.18 -9.07 -11.37
C GLY A 263 -13.84 -8.00 -12.42
N ALA A 264 -14.18 -8.25 -13.68
CA ALA A 264 -14.11 -7.22 -14.73
C ALA A 264 -15.44 -6.47 -14.73
N GLY A 265 -15.43 -5.17 -14.39
CA GLY A 265 -16.61 -4.32 -14.49
C GLY A 265 -17.04 -3.60 -13.22
N LEU A 266 -16.29 -3.68 -12.12
CA LEU A 266 -16.32 -2.65 -11.06
C LEU A 266 -15.02 -1.83 -11.20
N SER A 267 -14.87 -0.69 -10.54
CA SER A 267 -13.64 0.14 -10.55
C SER A 267 -12.44 -0.59 -9.91
N ALA A 268 -12.08 -1.74 -10.47
CA ALA A 268 -11.05 -2.67 -10.05
C ALA A 268 -9.69 -1.99 -10.05
N ALA A 269 -9.52 -0.97 -10.91
CA ALA A 269 -8.34 -0.12 -10.92
C ALA A 269 -8.25 0.74 -9.64
N GLY A 270 -9.34 1.39 -9.21
CA GLY A 270 -9.39 2.20 -7.99
C GLY A 270 -9.30 1.37 -6.70
N ILE A 271 -9.95 0.21 -6.65
CA ILE A 271 -9.84 -0.73 -5.51
C ILE A 271 -8.44 -1.36 -5.49
N GLY A 272 -7.96 -1.86 -6.62
CA GLY A 272 -6.64 -2.48 -6.75
C GLY A 272 -5.50 -1.54 -6.34
N LEU A 273 -5.69 -0.23 -6.55
CA LEU A 273 -4.78 0.77 -6.02
C LEU A 273 -4.69 0.75 -4.50
N ALA A 274 -5.82 0.80 -3.81
CA ALA A 274 -5.84 0.79 -2.35
C ALA A 274 -5.36 -0.55 -1.76
N LEU A 275 -5.51 -1.65 -2.51
CA LEU A 275 -4.97 -2.96 -2.14
C LEU A 275 -3.44 -3.07 -2.24
N SER A 276 -2.75 -2.07 -2.77
CA SER A 276 -1.28 -2.03 -2.81
C SER A 276 -0.65 -1.48 -1.53
N GLY A 277 -1.44 -0.86 -0.64
CA GLY A 277 -0.97 -0.21 0.59
C GLY A 277 -1.29 -0.98 1.89
N PRO A 278 -0.82 -0.50 3.05
CA PRO A 278 -1.04 -1.14 4.35
C PRO A 278 -2.52 -1.27 4.77
N VAL A 279 -3.41 -0.42 4.27
CA VAL A 279 -4.88 -0.48 4.47
C VAL A 279 -5.55 -1.64 3.73
N ALA A 280 -4.85 -2.31 2.80
CA ALA A 280 -5.38 -3.39 1.96
C ALA A 280 -6.16 -4.48 2.74
N PRO A 281 -5.66 -5.00 3.89
CA PRO A 281 -6.40 -6.01 4.63
C PRO A 281 -7.73 -5.49 5.17
N PHE A 282 -7.79 -4.23 5.62
CA PHE A 282 -9.02 -3.63 6.14
C PHE A 282 -10.12 -3.55 5.05
N ILE A 283 -9.72 -3.15 3.84
CA ILE A 283 -10.61 -3.08 2.67
C ILE A 283 -11.08 -4.47 2.25
N LEU A 284 -10.17 -5.45 2.17
CA LEU A 284 -10.52 -6.83 1.81
C LEU A 284 -11.42 -7.49 2.85
N ILE A 285 -11.17 -7.28 4.14
CA ILE A 285 -12.07 -7.77 5.19
C ILE A 285 -13.46 -7.18 5.01
N GLY A 286 -13.57 -5.87 4.80
CA GLY A 286 -14.86 -5.22 4.58
C GLY A 286 -15.59 -5.74 3.35
N GLY A 287 -14.85 -5.98 2.26
CA GLY A 287 -15.37 -6.66 1.06
C GLY A 287 -15.91 -8.06 1.34
N LEU A 288 -15.16 -8.88 2.07
CA LEU A 288 -15.57 -10.24 2.43
C LEU A 288 -16.79 -10.26 3.35
N VAL A 289 -16.81 -9.38 4.35
CA VAL A 289 -17.96 -9.20 5.25
C VAL A 289 -19.22 -8.86 4.46
N PHE A 290 -19.13 -7.91 3.53
CA PHE A 290 -20.25 -7.54 2.68
C PHE A 290 -20.69 -8.68 1.75
N ALA A 291 -19.73 -9.47 1.23
CA ALA A 291 -20.03 -10.66 0.44
C ALA A 291 -20.65 -11.82 1.25
N GLY A 292 -20.77 -11.68 2.57
CA GLY A 292 -21.27 -12.73 3.46
C GLY A 292 -20.26 -13.86 3.68
N ALA A 293 -18.98 -13.58 3.44
CA ALA A 293 -17.87 -14.51 3.58
C ALA A 293 -17.08 -14.26 4.86
N THR A 294 -16.37 -15.28 5.33
CA THR A 294 -15.39 -15.11 6.41
C THR A 294 -14.18 -14.34 5.92
N ALA A 295 -13.62 -13.49 6.79
CA ALA A 295 -12.39 -12.76 6.55
C ALA A 295 -11.21 -13.24 7.41
N ALA A 296 -11.31 -14.42 8.02
CA ALA A 296 -10.30 -14.95 8.94
C ALA A 296 -8.91 -15.04 8.31
N ALA A 297 -8.82 -15.53 7.06
CA ALA A 297 -7.55 -15.62 6.33
C ALA A 297 -6.89 -14.24 6.14
N VAL A 298 -7.66 -13.24 5.69
CA VAL A 298 -7.15 -11.88 5.48
C VAL A 298 -6.68 -11.26 6.80
N ALA A 299 -7.45 -11.46 7.88
CA ALA A 299 -7.07 -10.96 9.20
C ALA A 299 -5.80 -11.63 9.74
N GLY A 300 -5.67 -12.96 9.57
CA GLY A 300 -4.45 -13.70 9.94
C GLY A 300 -3.22 -13.20 9.18
N ILE A 301 -3.34 -12.96 7.88
CA ILE A 301 -2.26 -12.36 7.07
C ILE A 301 -1.92 -10.95 7.55
N ALA A 302 -2.93 -10.11 7.83
CA ALA A 302 -2.73 -8.74 8.31
C ALA A 302 -1.88 -8.68 9.59
N ILE A 303 -2.16 -9.55 10.56
CA ILE A 303 -1.38 -9.61 11.81
C ILE A 303 0.04 -10.13 11.55
N SER A 304 0.21 -11.15 10.70
CA SER A 304 1.54 -11.63 10.32
C SER A 304 2.38 -10.53 9.67
N MET A 305 1.77 -9.70 8.81
CA MET A 305 2.44 -8.52 8.25
C MET A 305 2.87 -7.53 9.33
N GLY A 306 2.00 -7.21 10.29
CA GLY A 306 2.33 -6.31 11.41
C GLY A 306 3.48 -6.82 12.29
N ILE A 307 3.53 -8.13 12.55
CA ILE A 307 4.63 -8.76 13.29
C ILE A 307 5.94 -8.65 12.53
N ILE A 308 5.95 -8.98 11.23
CA ILE A 308 7.15 -8.88 10.40
C ILE A 308 7.62 -7.43 10.30
N GLN A 309 6.70 -6.46 10.19
CA GLN A 309 7.07 -5.04 10.20
C GLN A 309 7.76 -4.64 11.51
N ASN A 310 7.25 -5.08 12.66
CA ASN A 310 7.92 -4.83 13.94
C ASN A 310 9.32 -5.46 14.00
N GLN A 311 9.49 -6.67 13.45
CA GLN A 311 10.80 -7.32 13.36
C GLN A 311 11.76 -6.55 12.45
N ILE A 312 11.27 -6.04 11.31
CA ILE A 312 12.03 -5.16 10.43
C ILE A 312 12.49 -3.92 11.21
N ASP A 313 11.57 -3.24 11.91
CA ASP A 313 11.89 -2.05 12.69
C ASP A 313 12.94 -2.33 13.79
N GLU A 314 12.85 -3.49 14.46
CA GLU A 314 13.84 -3.96 15.43
C GLU A 314 15.21 -4.22 14.79
N LYS A 315 15.25 -4.89 13.63
CA LYS A 315 16.50 -5.14 12.88
C LYS A 315 17.12 -3.85 12.38
N THR A 316 16.31 -2.91 11.87
CA THR A 316 16.77 -1.57 11.48
C THR A 316 17.40 -0.84 12.66
N LYS A 317 16.82 -0.95 13.86
CA LYS A 317 17.43 -0.39 15.08
C LYS A 317 18.75 -1.08 15.43
N GLN A 318 18.82 -2.42 15.38
CA GLN A 318 20.06 -3.17 15.66
C GLN A 318 21.17 -2.83 14.67
N ILE A 319 20.85 -2.69 13.39
CA ILE A 319 21.78 -2.22 12.34
C ILE A 319 22.31 -0.84 12.71
N LYS A 320 21.42 0.09 13.08
CA LYS A 320 21.81 1.45 13.49
C LYS A 320 22.73 1.45 14.73
N ASP A 321 22.39 0.65 15.74
CA ASP A 321 23.14 0.58 16.99
C ASP A 321 24.55 -0.02 16.76
N LYS A 322 24.65 -1.12 15.99
CA LYS A 322 25.94 -1.72 15.63
C LYS A 322 26.76 -0.86 14.67
N ASN A 323 26.11 -0.12 13.77
CA ASN A 323 26.78 0.85 12.92
C ASN A 323 27.48 1.94 13.73
N ALA A 324 26.96 2.34 14.89
CA ALA A 324 27.65 3.33 15.72
C ALA A 324 29.02 2.85 16.26
N GLU A 325 29.30 1.54 16.20
CA GLU A 325 30.50 0.90 16.75
C GLU A 325 31.57 0.55 15.69
N ILE A 326 31.29 0.76 14.40
CA ILE A 326 32.24 0.50 13.30
C ILE A 326 32.83 1.80 12.76
N ASP A 327 33.84 1.71 11.90
CA ASP A 327 34.45 2.89 11.31
C ASP A 327 33.55 3.57 10.26
N ALA A 328 33.94 4.78 9.84
CA ALA A 328 33.10 5.63 9.00
C ALA A 328 32.80 5.03 7.61
N ILE A 329 33.72 4.24 7.03
CA ILE A 329 33.55 3.66 5.69
C ILE A 329 32.50 2.55 5.75
N ASP A 330 32.59 1.66 6.74
CA ASP A 330 31.57 0.63 6.93
C ASP A 330 30.20 1.22 7.31
N GLN A 331 30.16 2.27 8.15
CA GLN A 331 28.92 3.02 8.43
C GLN A 331 28.28 3.55 7.14
N ALA A 332 29.09 4.12 6.24
CA ALA A 332 28.62 4.63 4.97
C ALA A 332 28.15 3.50 4.05
N ARG A 333 28.87 2.36 3.97
CA ARG A 333 28.45 1.19 3.18
C ARG A 333 27.09 0.68 3.64
N THR A 334 26.92 0.43 4.94
CA THR A 334 25.65 -0.06 5.48
C THR A 334 24.52 0.95 5.29
N GLY A 335 24.79 2.26 5.50
CA GLY A 335 23.80 3.29 5.27
C GLY A 335 23.34 3.39 3.80
N LEU A 336 24.25 3.15 2.84
CA LEU A 336 23.92 3.12 1.42
C LEU A 336 23.08 1.89 1.04
N GLU A 337 23.36 0.73 1.63
CA GLU A 337 22.53 -0.48 1.46
C GLU A 337 21.10 -0.23 1.97
N THR A 338 20.94 0.28 3.19
CA THR A 338 19.63 0.60 3.76
C THR A 338 18.86 1.64 2.93
N LEU A 339 19.51 2.72 2.52
CA LEU A 339 18.86 3.76 1.70
C LEU A 339 18.40 3.22 0.34
N GLY A 340 19.26 2.45 -0.34
CA GLY A 340 18.99 1.94 -1.68
C GLY A 340 17.97 0.81 -1.73
N ASP A 341 18.12 -0.18 -0.85
CA ASP A 341 17.40 -1.45 -1.01
C ASP A 341 16.03 -1.40 -0.32
N GLU A 342 15.91 -0.67 0.79
CA GLU A 342 14.65 -0.52 1.53
C GLU A 342 13.95 0.79 1.17
N GLN A 343 14.58 1.92 1.50
CA GLN A 343 13.85 3.18 1.59
C GLN A 343 13.42 3.69 0.21
N PHE A 344 14.28 3.54 -0.81
CA PHE A 344 13.92 3.82 -2.19
C PHE A 344 12.86 2.85 -2.73
N THR A 345 12.88 1.58 -2.36
CA THR A 345 11.84 0.62 -2.76
C THR A 345 10.47 1.03 -2.22
N VAL A 346 10.38 1.38 -0.93
CA VAL A 346 9.14 1.87 -0.30
C VAL A 346 8.65 3.15 -0.97
N PHE A 347 9.56 4.11 -1.20
CA PHE A 347 9.20 5.36 -1.87
C PHE A 347 8.72 5.13 -3.32
N GLN A 348 9.33 4.21 -4.07
CA GLN A 348 8.88 3.84 -5.41
C GLN A 348 7.45 3.30 -5.42
N GLN A 349 7.11 2.43 -4.46
CA GLN A 349 5.76 1.89 -4.33
C GLN A 349 4.76 3.02 -4.14
N ASN A 350 5.05 3.99 -3.26
CA ASN A 350 4.20 5.15 -3.02
C ASN A 350 4.05 6.05 -4.27
N VAL A 351 5.12 6.24 -5.06
CA VAL A 351 5.07 6.99 -6.32
C VAL A 351 4.19 6.29 -7.36
N LYS A 352 4.28 4.97 -7.48
CA LYS A 352 3.44 4.19 -8.41
C LYS A 352 1.95 4.33 -8.09
N VAL A 353 1.59 4.47 -6.81
CA VAL A 353 0.19 4.69 -6.40
C VAL A 353 -0.38 5.97 -7.04
N LEU A 354 0.42 7.04 -7.16
CA LEU A 354 -0.02 8.31 -7.77
C LEU A 354 -0.36 8.14 -9.26
N GLN A 355 0.47 7.40 -10.00
CA GLN A 355 0.21 7.15 -11.42
C GLN A 355 -1.02 6.24 -11.61
N SER A 356 -1.09 5.16 -10.83
CA SER A 356 -2.19 4.21 -10.90
C SER A 356 -3.55 4.84 -10.58
N TYR A 357 -3.59 5.86 -9.69
CA TYR A 357 -4.80 6.65 -9.44
C TYR A 357 -5.37 7.26 -10.73
N TRP A 358 -4.52 7.94 -11.52
CA TRP A 358 -5.00 8.62 -12.73
C TRP A 358 -5.40 7.65 -13.82
N ASN A 359 -4.65 6.55 -13.97
CA ASN A 359 -5.02 5.50 -14.91
C ASN A 359 -6.42 4.93 -14.58
N ALA A 360 -6.71 4.74 -13.29
CA ALA A 360 -8.00 4.24 -12.83
C ALA A 360 -9.14 5.23 -13.11
N VAL A 361 -9.02 6.48 -12.64
CA VAL A 361 -10.10 7.47 -12.80
C VAL A 361 -10.33 7.85 -14.27
N GLN A 362 -9.27 7.83 -15.09
CA GLN A 362 -9.37 8.07 -16.52
C GLN A 362 -10.11 6.93 -17.22
N ALA A 363 -9.83 5.68 -16.87
CA ALA A 363 -10.52 4.52 -17.46
C ALA A 363 -12.04 4.61 -17.20
N ASP A 364 -12.44 4.88 -15.96
CA ASP A 364 -13.86 5.05 -15.61
C ASP A 364 -14.47 6.26 -16.32
N ALA A 365 -13.75 7.38 -16.45
CA ALA A 365 -14.22 8.55 -17.18
C ALA A 365 -14.43 8.27 -18.68
N VAL A 366 -13.54 7.48 -19.29
CA VAL A 366 -13.65 7.06 -20.70
C VAL A 366 -14.83 6.11 -20.90
N GLU A 367 -15.11 5.23 -19.95
CA GLU A 367 -16.29 4.35 -19.98
C GLU A 367 -17.60 5.17 -19.94
N ILE A 368 -17.68 6.17 -19.05
CA ILE A 368 -18.81 7.12 -18.97
C ILE A 368 -18.96 7.91 -20.27
N LYS A 369 -17.86 8.36 -20.86
CA LYS A 369 -17.89 9.02 -22.16
C LYS A 369 -18.46 8.10 -23.24
N GLY A 370 -18.01 6.85 -23.31
CA GLY A 370 -18.54 5.86 -24.27
C GLY A 370 -20.05 5.68 -24.12
N TRP A 371 -20.50 5.49 -22.87
CA TRP A 371 -21.93 5.39 -22.56
C TRP A 371 -22.74 6.63 -23.00
N LEU A 372 -22.23 7.84 -22.78
CA LEU A 372 -22.87 9.07 -23.25
C LEU A 372 -22.96 9.12 -24.79
N GLN A 373 -21.91 8.66 -25.49
CA GLN A 373 -21.87 8.60 -26.96
C GLN A 373 -22.86 7.57 -27.52
N ASP A 374 -23.11 6.49 -26.79
CA ASP A 374 -24.02 5.40 -27.17
C ASP A 374 -25.50 5.69 -26.82
N GLY A 375 -25.81 6.96 -26.53
CA GLY A 375 -27.19 7.43 -26.29
C GLY A 375 -27.61 7.45 -24.82
N ALA A 376 -26.67 7.23 -23.88
CA ALA A 376 -26.87 7.43 -22.45
C ALA A 376 -28.04 6.62 -21.85
N ASN A 377 -28.25 5.38 -22.31
CA ASN A 377 -29.28 4.52 -21.74
C ASN A 377 -28.89 4.08 -20.32
N LEU A 378 -29.66 4.46 -19.31
CA LEU A 378 -29.38 4.13 -17.91
C LEU A 378 -29.25 2.62 -17.63
N ALA A 379 -29.95 1.77 -18.40
CA ALA A 379 -29.84 0.32 -18.26
C ALA A 379 -28.45 -0.24 -18.64
N SER A 380 -27.67 0.53 -19.39
CA SER A 380 -26.30 0.22 -19.79
C SER A 380 -25.28 1.23 -19.24
N ALA A 381 -25.63 1.96 -18.18
CA ALA A 381 -24.70 2.88 -17.53
C ALA A 381 -23.48 2.11 -17.00
N PRO A 382 -22.26 2.69 -17.04
CA PRO A 382 -21.07 2.06 -16.50
C PRO A 382 -21.26 1.69 -15.03
N THR A 383 -20.77 0.54 -14.61
CA THR A 383 -21.04 0.03 -13.26
C THR A 383 -20.51 0.97 -12.18
N TYR A 384 -19.32 1.55 -12.36
CA TYR A 384 -18.78 2.50 -11.38
C TYR A 384 -19.72 3.70 -11.17
N MET A 385 -20.27 4.23 -12.26
CA MET A 385 -21.24 5.31 -12.23
C MET A 385 -22.51 4.88 -11.50
N GLN A 386 -23.01 3.66 -11.74
CA GLN A 386 -24.16 3.13 -11.00
C GLN A 386 -23.88 3.02 -9.51
N ASP A 387 -22.73 2.48 -9.11
CA ASP A 387 -22.35 2.32 -7.72
C ASP A 387 -22.15 3.66 -7.00
N ALA A 388 -21.52 4.62 -7.67
CA ALA A 388 -21.33 5.95 -7.12
C ALA A 388 -22.67 6.66 -6.87
N LEU A 389 -23.64 6.50 -7.78
CA LEU A 389 -24.95 7.13 -7.68
C LEU A 389 -25.90 6.40 -6.72
N ASN A 390 -25.89 5.07 -6.71
CA ASN A 390 -26.90 4.26 -6.03
C ASN A 390 -26.41 3.64 -4.72
N GLU A 391 -25.10 3.43 -4.57
CA GLU A 391 -24.51 2.65 -3.49
C GLU A 391 -23.57 3.47 -2.59
N ALA A 392 -23.58 4.79 -2.76
CA ALA A 392 -22.76 5.77 -2.04
C ALA A 392 -21.24 5.48 -2.12
N VAL A 393 -20.79 4.88 -3.23
CA VAL A 393 -19.38 4.62 -3.49
C VAL A 393 -18.66 5.92 -3.87
N SER A 394 -17.53 6.21 -3.23
CA SER A 394 -16.72 7.41 -3.48
C SER A 394 -15.23 7.12 -3.34
N ILE A 395 -14.76 6.11 -4.09
CA ILE A 395 -13.38 5.62 -4.06
C ILE A 395 -12.37 6.73 -4.37
N TYR A 396 -12.58 7.51 -5.43
CA TYR A 396 -11.62 8.53 -5.86
C TYR A 396 -11.61 9.74 -4.92
N ALA A 397 -12.76 10.09 -4.34
CA ALA A 397 -12.82 11.08 -3.27
C ALA A 397 -12.11 10.61 -1.99
N SER A 398 -12.20 9.32 -1.65
CA SER A 398 -11.54 8.74 -0.48
C SER A 398 -10.03 8.66 -0.67
N LEU A 399 -9.58 8.18 -1.83
CA LEU A 399 -8.17 8.23 -2.24
C LEU A 399 -7.65 9.67 -2.34
N GLY A 400 -8.48 10.63 -2.76
CA GLY A 400 -8.13 12.05 -2.74
C GLY A 400 -7.75 12.55 -1.35
N LYS A 401 -8.40 12.06 -0.28
CA LYS A 401 -8.03 12.41 1.11
C LYS A 401 -6.71 11.77 1.54
N TYR A 402 -6.41 10.55 1.10
CA TYR A 402 -5.08 9.95 1.27
C TYR A 402 -4.00 10.83 0.63
N MET A 403 -4.23 11.24 -0.62
CA MET A 403 -3.28 12.07 -1.37
C MET A 403 -3.09 13.45 -0.74
N ASP A 404 -4.15 14.03 -0.19
CA ASP A 404 -4.08 15.30 0.55
C ASP A 404 -3.16 15.20 1.78
N ALA A 405 -3.31 14.12 2.55
CA ALA A 405 -2.46 13.88 3.72
C ALA A 405 -0.99 13.69 3.31
N TYR A 406 -0.72 12.89 2.28
CA TYR A 406 0.64 12.69 1.76
C TYR A 406 1.25 13.98 1.21
N ALA A 407 0.48 14.77 0.47
CA ALA A 407 0.92 16.04 -0.11
C ALA A 407 1.34 17.06 0.96
N LYS A 408 0.58 17.15 2.05
CA LYS A 408 0.87 18.04 3.18
C LYS A 408 2.12 17.62 3.95
N GLY A 409 2.42 16.31 3.98
CA GLY A 409 3.55 15.75 4.71
C GLY A 409 3.44 15.96 6.23
N ILE A 410 4.43 15.43 6.97
CA ILE A 410 4.63 15.84 8.36
C ILE A 410 5.34 17.19 8.31
N VAL A 411 4.63 18.26 8.68
CA VAL A 411 5.27 19.54 9.00
C VAL A 411 6.02 19.31 10.32
N ILE A 412 7.36 19.23 10.24
CA ILE A 412 8.22 19.28 11.43
C ILE A 412 8.39 20.72 11.86
#